data_AF-A0A1M6GWH8-F1
#
_entry.id   AF-A0A1M6GWH8-F1
#
_cell.length_a   1.000
_cell.length_b   1.000
_cell.length_c   1.000
_cell.angle_alpha   90.00
_cell.angle_beta   90.00
_cell.angle_gamma   90.00
#
_symmetry.space_group_name_H-M   'P 1'
#
loop_
_entity.id
_entity.type
_entity.pdbx_description
1 polymer ?
#
loop_
_entity_poly.entity_id
_entity_poly.type
_entity_poly.pdbx_seq_one_letter_code
_entity_poly.pdbx_strand_id
1 'polypeptide(L)'
;MSDLINGRTPFVIAAEINTIKYQVGKIFLQSIIEIGSRLKEAKGLLQYGEWAKWLEESVSYSQKTAERMIRVFEEYGPKQLESSDAQSPTADTQAQVRPDLNFTQALILLGVPEEARGEFIAELDIDNITTRELQKKVNDWKLAREERDQAQQDNTGLRKVVDEQANQITHLTKANDNLRTKSEELSESNRALEQDTEKKQAELEKVKNRASYKTVENMSKRLTQVYNKAVANKVAFLYENLEKTFKELMGEMKELAAKEPETHNLFKKNVTDFLMKSLKENVHTENEQG
;
A
#
# COMPACT_ATOMS: atom_id res chain seq x y z
N MET A 1 20.13 7.50 -92.77
CA MET A 1 19.52 7.92 -91.49
C MET A 1 18.30 7.04 -91.19
N SER A 2 18.48 5.74 -90.96
CA SER A 2 17.35 4.83 -90.69
C SER A 2 17.69 3.63 -89.79
N ASP A 3 18.82 3.64 -89.06
CA ASP A 3 19.24 2.48 -88.24
C ASP A 3 19.30 2.74 -86.73
N LEU A 4 18.88 3.91 -86.25
CA LEU A 4 18.83 4.21 -84.80
C LEU A 4 17.46 3.98 -84.15
N ILE A 5 16.45 3.58 -84.94
CA ILE A 5 15.07 3.40 -84.44
C ILE A 5 14.80 1.95 -83.98
N ASN A 6 15.62 0.97 -84.39
CA ASN A 6 15.36 -0.46 -84.11
C ASN A 6 15.93 -1.00 -82.78
N GLY A 7 16.50 -0.15 -81.93
CA GLY A 7 17.02 -0.54 -80.60
C GLY A 7 16.24 -0.01 -79.40
N ARG A 8 15.24 0.86 -79.61
CA ARG A 8 14.44 1.48 -78.53
C ARG A 8 13.34 0.53 -78.09
N THR A 9 13.66 -0.37 -77.18
CA THR A 9 12.66 -1.22 -76.53
C THR A 9 11.92 -0.43 -75.44
N PRO A 10 10.65 -0.76 -75.13
CA PRO A 10 9.94 -0.17 -73.99
C PRO A 10 10.70 -0.29 -72.66
N PHE A 11 11.51 -1.34 -72.51
CA PHE A 11 12.38 -1.55 -71.34
C PHE A 11 13.48 -0.47 -71.24
N VAL A 12 14.19 -0.19 -72.34
CA VAL A 12 15.22 0.87 -72.38
C VAL A 12 14.60 2.24 -72.11
N ILE A 13 13.43 2.52 -72.69
CA ILE A 13 12.70 3.77 -72.45
C ILE A 13 12.28 3.90 -70.97
N ALA A 14 11.81 2.81 -70.35
CA ALA A 14 11.47 2.81 -68.93
C ALA A 14 12.71 3.08 -68.05
N ALA A 15 13.86 2.49 -68.39
CA ALA A 15 15.13 2.75 -67.69
C ALA A 15 15.59 4.22 -67.85
N GLU A 16 15.49 4.80 -69.05
CA GLU A 16 15.77 6.23 -69.30
C GLU A 16 14.84 7.13 -68.44
N ILE A 17 13.53 6.86 -68.44
CA ILE A 17 12.54 7.62 -67.65
C ILE A 17 12.84 7.52 -66.15
N ASN A 18 13.15 6.32 -65.64
CA ASN A 18 13.49 6.12 -64.24
C ASN A 18 14.79 6.83 -63.85
N THR A 19 15.78 6.86 -64.73
CA THR A 19 17.04 7.59 -64.53
C THR A 19 16.78 9.09 -64.41
N ILE A 20 15.97 9.67 -65.30
CA ILE A 20 15.60 11.09 -65.24
C ILE A 20 14.83 11.39 -63.95
N LYS A 21 13.85 10.54 -63.59
CA LYS A 21 13.05 10.71 -62.37
C LYS A 21 13.94 10.73 -61.12
N TYR A 22 14.92 9.84 -61.06
CA TYR A 22 15.90 9.77 -59.98
C TYR A 22 16.77 11.03 -59.92
N GLN A 23 17.33 11.48 -61.06
CA GLN A 23 18.16 12.69 -61.13
C GLN A 23 17.40 13.95 -60.70
N VAL A 24 16.15 14.11 -61.17
CA VAL A 24 15.27 15.22 -60.79
C VAL A 24 14.99 15.17 -59.28
N GLY A 25 14.72 13.99 -58.72
CA GLY A 25 14.50 13.82 -57.28
C GLY A 25 15.69 14.27 -56.43
N LYS A 26 16.91 13.93 -56.87
CA LYS A 26 18.16 14.30 -56.19
C LYS A 26 18.41 15.81 -56.22
N ILE A 27 18.30 16.41 -57.39
CA ILE A 27 18.42 17.87 -57.57
C ILE A 27 17.37 18.57 -56.71
N PHE A 28 16.13 18.08 -56.74
CA PHE A 28 15.04 18.64 -55.96
C PHE A 28 15.31 18.59 -54.45
N LEU A 29 15.77 17.46 -53.89
CA LEU A 29 16.13 17.38 -52.48
C LEU A 29 17.23 18.40 -52.12
N GLN A 30 18.28 18.50 -52.95
CA GLN A 30 19.37 19.44 -52.73
C GLN A 30 18.88 20.90 -52.75
N SER A 31 18.04 21.26 -53.73
CA SER A 31 17.42 22.58 -53.80
C SER A 31 16.56 22.87 -52.56
N ILE A 32 15.81 21.89 -52.06
CA ILE A 32 15.01 22.06 -50.84
C ILE A 32 15.89 22.31 -49.61
N ILE A 33 17.03 21.61 -49.48
CA ILE A 33 17.97 21.83 -48.37
C ILE A 33 18.54 23.25 -48.43
N GLU A 34 18.93 23.73 -49.62
CA GLU A 34 19.41 25.10 -49.80
C GLU A 34 18.33 26.15 -49.48
N ILE A 35 17.11 25.94 -49.98
CA ILE A 35 15.97 26.79 -49.66
C ILE A 35 15.72 26.80 -48.15
N GLY A 36 15.74 25.64 -47.50
CA GLY A 36 15.61 25.50 -46.04
C GLY A 36 16.67 26.28 -45.27
N SER A 37 17.92 26.28 -45.75
CA SER A 37 19.02 27.06 -45.19
C SER A 37 18.72 28.57 -45.23
N ARG A 38 18.35 29.09 -46.42
CA ARG A 38 18.01 30.51 -46.61
C ARG A 38 16.75 30.92 -45.86
N LEU A 39 15.76 30.03 -45.76
CA LEU A 39 14.56 30.26 -44.96
C LEU A 39 14.89 30.35 -43.46
N LYS A 40 15.81 29.52 -42.96
CA LYS A 40 16.28 29.58 -41.57
C LYS A 40 17.03 30.89 -41.30
N GLU A 41 17.89 31.31 -42.22
CA GLU A 41 18.59 32.59 -42.16
C GLU A 41 17.60 33.78 -42.15
N ALA A 42 16.69 33.84 -43.12
CA ALA A 42 15.67 34.89 -43.20
C ALA A 42 14.79 34.95 -41.94
N LYS A 43 14.40 33.78 -41.40
CA LYS A 43 13.63 33.70 -40.15
C LYS A 43 14.37 34.29 -38.95
N GLY A 44 15.70 34.24 -38.93
CA GLY A 44 16.54 34.85 -37.89
C GLY A 44 16.68 36.37 -38.01
N LEU A 45 16.44 36.95 -39.19
CA LEU A 45 16.56 38.38 -39.46
C LEU A 45 15.24 39.15 -39.28
N LEU A 46 14.10 38.45 -39.31
CA LEU A 46 12.77 39.04 -39.24
C LEU A 46 12.32 39.30 -37.80
N GLN A 47 11.53 40.35 -37.59
CA GLN A 47 10.96 40.64 -36.28
C GLN A 47 9.80 39.70 -35.96
N TYR A 48 9.47 39.59 -34.67
CA TYR A 48 8.39 38.72 -34.20
C TYR A 48 7.06 39.07 -34.87
N GLY A 49 6.41 38.07 -35.48
CA GLY A 49 5.11 38.23 -36.16
C GLY A 49 5.19 38.54 -37.66
N GLU A 50 6.36 38.93 -38.20
CA GLU A 50 6.49 39.25 -39.63
C GLU A 50 6.71 38.02 -40.52
N TRP A 51 7.11 36.90 -39.92
CA TRP A 51 7.44 35.66 -40.63
C TRP A 51 6.33 35.15 -41.57
N ALA A 52 5.08 35.15 -41.09
CA ALA A 52 3.93 34.65 -41.86
C ALA A 52 3.72 35.46 -43.14
N LYS A 53 3.74 36.79 -42.99
CA LYS A 53 3.50 37.76 -44.06
C LYS A 53 4.65 37.74 -45.07
N TRP A 54 5.89 37.72 -44.58
CA TRP A 54 7.07 37.65 -45.44
C TRP A 54 7.09 36.39 -46.31
N LEU A 55 6.71 35.23 -45.74
CA LEU A 55 6.62 33.99 -46.49
C LEU A 55 5.61 34.06 -47.65
N GLU A 56 4.44 34.65 -47.42
CA GLU A 56 3.39 34.79 -48.43
C GLU A 56 3.77 35.79 -49.52
N GLU A 57 4.29 36.96 -49.13
CA GLU A 57 4.56 38.08 -50.04
C GLU A 57 5.88 37.92 -50.82
N SER A 58 6.93 37.35 -50.21
CA SER A 58 8.29 37.35 -50.79
C SER A 58 8.65 36.04 -51.49
N VAL A 59 8.16 34.90 -51.00
CA VAL A 59 8.53 33.57 -51.51
C VAL A 59 7.32 32.67 -51.83
N SER A 60 6.10 33.18 -51.62
CA SER A 60 4.83 32.49 -51.90
C SER A 60 4.73 31.09 -51.24
N TYR A 61 5.25 30.96 -50.01
CA TYR A 61 5.18 29.72 -49.25
C TYR A 61 4.20 29.80 -48.08
N SER A 62 3.58 28.67 -47.75
CA SER A 62 2.89 28.52 -46.47
C SER A 62 3.90 28.33 -45.33
N GLN A 63 3.54 28.74 -44.12
CA GLN A 63 4.35 28.47 -42.92
C GLN A 63 4.72 26.99 -42.79
N LYS A 64 3.75 26.09 -42.98
CA LYS A 64 3.94 24.64 -42.91
C LYS A 64 4.95 24.13 -43.93
N THR A 65 4.96 24.68 -45.14
CA THR A 65 5.92 24.32 -46.18
C THR A 65 7.32 24.78 -45.81
N ALA A 66 7.47 26.05 -45.40
CA ALA A 66 8.75 26.62 -45.00
C ALA A 66 9.35 25.87 -43.81
N GLU A 67 8.54 25.55 -42.80
CA GLU A 67 8.98 24.78 -41.63
C GLU A 67 9.47 23.37 -42.00
N ARG A 68 8.81 22.68 -42.93
CA ARG A 68 9.26 21.37 -43.41
C ARG A 68 10.62 21.46 -44.10
N MET A 69 10.82 22.47 -44.94
CA MET A 69 12.10 22.70 -45.64
C MET A 69 13.22 23.04 -44.64
N ILE A 70 12.95 23.90 -43.65
CA ILE A 70 13.90 24.22 -42.57
C ILE A 70 14.27 22.95 -41.80
N ARG A 71 13.30 22.12 -41.38
CA ARG A 71 13.57 20.87 -40.65
C ARG A 71 14.42 19.90 -41.46
N VAL A 72 14.16 19.77 -42.76
CA VAL A 72 14.98 18.95 -43.65
C VAL A 72 16.41 19.51 -43.72
N PHE A 73 16.58 20.83 -43.85
CA PHE A 73 17.90 21.44 -43.79
C PHE A 73 18.62 21.18 -42.45
N GLU A 74 17.95 21.33 -41.31
CA GLU A 74 18.57 21.16 -39.99
C GLU A 74 19.13 19.75 -39.79
N GLU A 75 18.42 18.74 -40.27
CA GLU A 75 18.79 17.34 -40.09
C GLU A 75 19.78 16.84 -41.17
N TYR A 76 19.61 17.30 -42.40
CA TYR A 76 20.29 16.74 -43.58
C TYR A 76 21.32 17.69 -44.21
N GLY A 77 21.27 18.99 -43.91
CA GLY A 77 22.10 20.05 -44.49
C GLY A 77 23.54 20.06 -43.99
N PRO A 78 23.81 20.10 -42.67
CA PRO A 78 25.19 20.05 -42.13
C PRO A 78 25.96 18.83 -42.63
N LYS A 79 25.28 17.66 -42.68
CA LYS A 79 25.82 16.39 -43.19
C LYS A 79 26.12 16.39 -44.70
N GLN A 80 25.60 17.35 -45.47
CA GLN A 80 25.94 17.53 -46.90
C GLN A 80 27.14 18.48 -47.12
N LEU A 81 27.35 19.41 -46.19
CA LEU A 81 28.46 20.34 -46.23
C LEU A 81 29.77 19.63 -45.83
N GLU A 82 29.71 18.83 -44.76
CA GLU A 82 30.86 18.03 -44.28
C GLU A 82 31.35 16.99 -45.30
N SER A 83 30.48 16.46 -46.17
CA SER A 83 30.87 15.52 -47.24
C SER A 83 31.43 16.20 -48.48
N SER A 84 31.18 17.50 -48.67
CA SER A 84 31.73 18.29 -49.78
C SER A 84 33.14 18.82 -49.47
N ASP A 85 33.45 19.03 -48.18
CA ASP A 85 34.76 19.50 -47.69
C ASP A 85 35.75 18.36 -47.36
N ALA A 86 35.37 17.10 -47.59
CA ALA A 86 36.17 15.93 -47.23
C ALA A 86 37.34 15.65 -48.21
N GLN A 87 38.31 16.55 -48.27
CA GLN A 87 39.73 16.22 -48.49
C GLN A 87 40.42 16.00 -47.13
N SER A 88 39.88 15.12 -46.29
CA SER A 88 40.54 14.67 -45.06
C SER A 88 40.16 13.22 -44.76
N PRO A 89 41.12 12.27 -44.87
CA PRO A 89 40.86 10.85 -44.70
C PRO A 89 41.11 10.45 -43.24
N THR A 90 40.37 10.99 -42.27
CA THR A 90 40.48 10.55 -40.87
C THR A 90 39.18 10.78 -40.11
N ALA A 91 38.28 9.80 -40.15
CA ALA A 91 37.42 9.38 -39.03
C ALA A 91 36.52 8.23 -39.52
N ASP A 92 36.88 7.01 -39.09
CA ASP A 92 36.01 5.85 -38.90
C ASP A 92 34.84 5.66 -39.89
N THR A 93 35.18 4.94 -40.96
CA THR A 93 34.46 3.85 -41.66
C THR A 93 33.02 3.48 -41.23
N GLN A 94 32.13 4.46 -41.08
CA GLN A 94 30.76 4.35 -41.57
C GLN A 94 30.69 5.29 -42.76
N ALA A 95 31.38 4.89 -43.84
CA ALA A 95 31.22 5.49 -45.15
C ALA A 95 29.71 5.59 -45.40
N GLN A 96 29.23 6.82 -45.31
CA GLN A 96 27.84 7.20 -45.45
C GLN A 96 27.39 6.80 -46.85
N VAL A 97 26.96 5.55 -47.02
CA VAL A 97 26.08 5.17 -48.11
C VAL A 97 24.76 5.85 -47.78
N ARG A 98 24.71 7.15 -48.08
CA ARG A 98 23.52 7.94 -47.90
C ARG A 98 22.58 7.49 -49.01
N PRO A 99 21.46 6.83 -48.69
CA PRO A 99 20.50 6.39 -49.70
C PRO A 99 20.05 7.61 -50.51
N ASP A 100 19.75 7.39 -51.79
CA ASP A 100 19.33 8.47 -52.67
C ASP A 100 17.88 8.85 -52.38
N LEU A 101 17.73 9.65 -51.32
CA LEU A 101 16.44 10.05 -50.79
C LEU A 101 15.77 11.10 -51.69
N ASN A 102 14.48 10.91 -51.93
CA ASN A 102 13.56 11.96 -52.33
C ASN A 102 13.22 12.83 -51.10
N PHE A 103 12.96 14.13 -51.31
CA PHE A 103 12.40 15.05 -50.31
C PHE A 103 11.30 14.45 -49.42
N THR A 104 10.34 13.73 -50.00
CA THR A 104 9.24 13.11 -49.25
C THR A 104 9.74 11.97 -48.37
N GLN A 105 10.69 11.16 -48.84
CA GLN A 105 11.29 10.09 -48.04
C GLN A 105 12.13 10.70 -46.90
N ALA A 106 12.92 11.74 -47.18
CA ALA A 106 13.68 12.48 -46.17
C ALA A 106 12.76 13.03 -45.07
N LEU A 107 11.62 13.62 -45.45
CA LEU A 107 10.61 14.12 -44.52
C LEU A 107 9.96 13.02 -43.68
N ILE A 108 9.68 11.84 -44.27
CA ILE A 108 9.12 10.70 -43.54
C ILE A 108 10.12 10.17 -42.51
N LEU A 109 11.40 10.10 -42.87
CA LEU A 109 12.48 9.63 -42.00
C LEU A 109 12.80 10.57 -40.84
N LEU A 110 12.42 11.86 -40.89
CA LEU A 110 12.42 12.74 -39.72
C LEU A 110 11.47 12.26 -38.61
N GLY A 111 10.54 11.34 -38.93
CA GLY A 111 9.72 10.66 -37.95
C GLY A 111 10.51 9.64 -37.11
N VAL A 112 11.69 9.23 -37.55
CA VAL A 112 12.60 8.35 -36.81
C VAL A 112 13.68 9.22 -36.12
N PRO A 113 13.97 9.00 -34.83
CA PRO A 113 15.05 9.67 -34.11
C PRO A 113 16.40 9.49 -34.82
N GLU A 114 17.27 10.49 -34.69
CA GLU A 114 18.54 10.54 -35.41
C GLU A 114 19.40 9.31 -35.16
N GLU A 115 19.43 8.83 -33.91
CA GLU A 115 20.25 7.70 -33.47
C GLU A 115 19.82 6.39 -34.13
N ALA A 116 18.51 6.21 -34.33
CA ALA A 116 17.95 5.02 -34.95
C ALA A 116 17.84 5.13 -36.48
N ARG A 117 18.00 6.33 -37.04
CA ARG A 117 17.75 6.57 -38.47
C ARG A 117 18.79 5.88 -39.35
N GLY A 118 20.06 5.83 -38.93
CA GLY A 118 21.11 5.15 -39.68
C GLY A 118 20.86 3.65 -39.82
N GLU A 119 20.52 2.97 -38.72
CA GLU A 119 20.16 1.55 -38.71
C GLU A 119 18.88 1.29 -39.50
N PHE A 120 17.86 2.14 -39.31
CA PHE A 120 16.60 2.06 -40.05
C PHE A 120 16.79 2.22 -41.56
N ILE A 121 17.73 3.08 -41.97
CA ILE A 121 18.11 3.25 -43.37
C ILE A 121 18.87 2.03 -43.89
N ALA A 122 19.80 1.48 -43.11
CA ALA A 122 20.61 0.34 -43.53
C ALA A 122 19.80 -0.97 -43.66
N GLU A 123 18.78 -1.15 -42.82
CA GLU A 123 17.89 -2.32 -42.86
C GLU A 123 16.85 -2.24 -43.99
N LEU A 124 16.62 -1.04 -44.53
CA LEU A 124 15.63 -0.78 -45.57
C LEU A 124 16.27 -0.52 -46.92
N ASP A 125 15.78 -1.22 -47.95
CA ASP A 125 16.05 -0.86 -49.34
C ASP A 125 15.25 0.41 -49.70
N ILE A 126 15.84 1.57 -49.38
CA ILE A 126 15.20 2.88 -49.56
C ILE A 126 15.05 3.26 -51.04
N ASP A 127 15.90 2.72 -51.89
CA ASP A 127 15.90 3.05 -53.32
C ASP A 127 14.70 2.40 -54.04
N ASN A 128 14.24 1.24 -53.56
CA ASN A 128 13.09 0.52 -54.13
C ASN A 128 11.79 0.65 -53.34
N ILE A 129 11.80 1.23 -52.13
CA ILE A 129 10.58 1.38 -51.32
C ILE A 129 9.72 2.56 -51.77
N THR A 130 8.40 2.36 -51.84
CA THR A 130 7.48 3.47 -52.11
C THR A 130 7.34 4.38 -50.89
N THR A 131 7.00 5.66 -51.10
CA THR A 131 6.78 6.62 -50.01
C THR A 131 5.67 6.17 -49.04
N ARG A 132 4.65 5.48 -49.54
CA ARG A 132 3.56 4.92 -48.72
C ARG A 132 4.04 3.78 -47.84
N GLU A 133 4.85 2.87 -48.38
CA GLU A 133 5.44 1.77 -47.62
C GLU A 133 6.44 2.29 -46.58
N LEU A 134 7.27 3.27 -46.94
CA LEU A 134 8.18 3.92 -45.99
C LEU A 134 7.41 4.57 -44.82
N GLN A 135 6.31 5.28 -45.11
CA GLN A 135 5.46 5.86 -44.07
C GLN A 135 4.85 4.77 -43.17
N LYS A 136 4.42 3.64 -43.74
CA LYS A 136 3.92 2.51 -42.97
C LYS A 136 5.01 1.95 -42.06
N LYS A 137 6.22 1.70 -42.58
CA LYS A 137 7.34 1.19 -41.79
C LYS A 137 7.74 2.12 -40.64
N VAL A 138 7.75 3.44 -40.88
CA VAL A 138 8.01 4.42 -39.81
C VAL A 138 6.91 4.40 -38.76
N ASN A 139 5.64 4.27 -39.15
CA ASN A 139 4.53 4.17 -38.19
C ASN A 139 4.58 2.86 -37.39
N ASP A 140 4.84 1.73 -38.06
CA ASP A 140 4.98 0.42 -37.42
C ASP A 140 6.16 0.43 -36.43
N TRP A 141 7.28 1.04 -36.80
CA TRP A 141 8.43 1.23 -35.92
C TRP A 141 8.09 2.08 -34.69
N LYS A 142 7.34 3.17 -34.87
CA LYS A 142 6.89 4.03 -33.75
C LYS A 142 5.99 3.26 -32.79
N LEU A 143 5.01 2.52 -33.33
CA LEU A 143 4.10 1.71 -32.52
C LEU A 143 4.86 0.63 -31.76
N ALA A 144 5.78 -0.09 -32.43
CA ALA A 144 6.60 -1.11 -31.79
C ALA A 144 7.51 -0.53 -30.68
N ARG A 145 8.00 0.70 -30.84
CA ARG A 145 8.77 1.39 -29.81
C ARG A 145 7.89 1.78 -28.62
N GLU A 146 6.71 2.32 -28.86
CA GLU A 146 5.74 2.67 -27.81
C GLU A 146 5.30 1.44 -27.02
N GLU A 147 4.99 0.33 -27.69
CA GLU A 147 4.67 -0.95 -27.06
C GLU A 147 5.85 -1.49 -26.23
N ARG A 148 7.09 -1.37 -26.73
CA ARG A 148 8.29 -1.77 -25.98
C ARG A 148 8.49 -0.91 -24.74
N ASP A 149 8.35 0.41 -24.86
CA ASP A 149 8.54 1.35 -23.76
C ASP A 149 7.47 1.13 -22.69
N GLN A 150 6.21 0.89 -23.09
CA GLN A 150 5.11 0.52 -22.19
C GLN A 150 5.38 -0.82 -21.50
N ALA A 151 5.79 -1.85 -22.25
CA ALA A 151 6.12 -3.15 -21.68
C ALA A 151 7.29 -3.07 -20.70
N GLN A 152 8.29 -2.22 -20.98
CA GLN A 152 9.41 -1.98 -20.07
C GLN A 152 8.94 -1.26 -18.80
N GLN A 153 8.08 -0.25 -18.92
CA GLN A 153 7.49 0.42 -17.78
C GLN A 153 6.68 -0.55 -16.91
N ASP A 154 5.83 -1.36 -17.52
CA ASP A 154 5.02 -2.37 -16.82
C ASP A 154 5.92 -3.40 -16.12
N ASN A 155 6.97 -3.88 -16.79
CA ASN A 155 7.93 -4.82 -16.20
C ASN A 155 8.69 -4.20 -15.01
N THR A 156 9.09 -2.92 -15.10
CA THR A 156 9.69 -2.22 -13.95
C THR A 156 8.70 -2.05 -12.79
N GLY A 157 7.42 -1.82 -13.09
CA GLY A 157 6.35 -1.77 -12.09
C GLY A 157 6.15 -3.12 -11.40
N LEU A 158 6.02 -4.19 -12.18
CA LEU A 158 5.89 -5.56 -11.68
C LEU A 158 7.09 -5.97 -10.83
N ARG A 159 8.31 -5.62 -11.24
CA ARG A 159 9.52 -5.93 -10.47
C ARG A 159 9.51 -5.26 -9.10
N LYS A 160 9.10 -4.00 -9.02
CA LYS A 160 8.94 -3.30 -7.72
C LYS A 160 7.92 -3.99 -6.82
N VAL A 161 6.81 -4.46 -7.38
CA VAL A 161 5.78 -5.21 -6.63
C VAL A 161 6.33 -6.53 -6.11
N VAL A 162 7.07 -7.27 -6.94
CA VAL A 162 7.71 -8.53 -6.54
C VAL A 162 8.73 -8.30 -5.43
N ASP A 163 9.57 -7.26 -5.55
CA ASP A 163 10.57 -6.92 -4.53
C ASP A 163 9.90 -6.53 -3.19
N GLU A 164 8.82 -5.76 -3.24
CA GLU A 164 8.02 -5.40 -2.06
C GLU A 164 7.38 -6.64 -1.42
N GLN A 165 6.79 -7.52 -2.22
CA GLN A 165 6.23 -8.79 -1.73
C GLN A 165 7.30 -9.70 -1.11
N ALA A 166 8.49 -9.77 -1.70
CA ALA A 166 9.61 -10.55 -1.16
C ALA A 166 10.08 -9.99 0.20
N ASN A 167 10.11 -8.67 0.35
CA ASN A 167 10.40 -8.02 1.63
C ASN A 167 9.32 -8.35 2.67
N GLN A 168 8.04 -8.26 2.31
CA GLN A 168 6.93 -8.61 3.19
C GLN A 168 6.97 -10.07 3.62
N ILE A 169 7.23 -11.00 2.69
CA ILE A 169 7.41 -12.41 3.00
C ILE A 169 8.56 -12.59 3.99
N THR A 170 9.70 -11.94 3.76
CA THR A 170 10.85 -12.02 4.69
C THR A 170 10.50 -11.51 6.09
N HIS A 171 9.74 -10.42 6.20
CA HIS A 171 9.26 -9.90 7.47
C HIS A 171 8.30 -10.86 8.16
N LEU A 172 7.33 -11.42 7.42
CA LEU A 172 6.36 -12.39 7.94
C LEU A 172 7.05 -13.69 8.38
N THR A 173 8.03 -14.17 7.63
CA THR A 173 8.84 -15.35 8.00
C THR A 173 9.56 -15.10 9.33
N LYS A 174 10.26 -13.96 9.47
CA LYS A 174 10.92 -13.61 10.74
C LYS A 174 9.94 -13.48 11.90
N ALA A 175 8.77 -12.88 11.66
CA ALA A 175 7.73 -12.76 12.68
C ALA A 175 7.19 -14.13 13.11
N ASN A 176 6.95 -15.04 12.16
CA ASN A 176 6.54 -16.41 12.45
C ASN A 176 7.60 -17.19 13.22
N ASP A 177 8.88 -17.06 12.85
CA ASP A 177 9.97 -17.72 13.58
C ASP A 177 10.04 -17.22 15.03
N ASN A 178 9.92 -15.91 15.25
CA ASN A 178 9.88 -15.34 16.60
C ASN A 178 8.65 -15.80 17.40
N LEU A 179 7.47 -15.84 16.78
CA LEU A 179 6.25 -16.34 17.42
C LEU A 179 6.37 -17.81 17.77
N ARG A 180 7.01 -18.61 16.92
CA ARG A 180 7.27 -20.03 17.16
C ARG A 180 8.20 -20.20 18.37
N THR A 181 9.33 -19.49 18.42
CA THR A 181 10.23 -19.54 19.58
C THR A 181 9.50 -19.13 20.86
N LYS A 182 8.73 -18.05 20.84
CA LYS A 182 7.96 -17.61 22.00
C LYS A 182 6.87 -18.63 22.42
N SER A 183 6.26 -19.32 21.47
CA SER A 183 5.30 -20.39 21.75
C SER A 183 5.98 -21.60 22.39
N GLU A 184 7.18 -21.95 21.94
CA GLU A 184 8.00 -23.03 22.51
C GLU A 184 8.41 -22.67 23.96
N GLU A 185 8.90 -21.45 24.20
CA GLU A 185 9.24 -20.95 25.54
C GLU A 185 8.04 -20.94 26.50
N LEU A 186 6.87 -20.46 26.05
CA LEU A 186 5.65 -20.46 26.85
C LEU A 186 5.18 -21.88 27.17
N SER A 187 5.30 -22.81 26.23
CA SER A 187 4.96 -24.22 26.44
C SER A 187 5.85 -24.85 27.51
N GLU A 188 7.17 -24.59 27.45
CA GLU A 188 8.12 -25.06 28.46
C GLU A 188 7.84 -24.46 29.84
N SER A 189 7.57 -23.16 29.90
CA SER A 189 7.21 -22.47 31.14
C SER A 189 5.91 -23.01 31.75
N ASN A 190 4.87 -23.24 30.93
CA ASN A 190 3.62 -23.82 31.39
C ASN A 190 3.82 -25.23 31.93
N ARG A 191 4.61 -26.07 31.25
CA ARG A 191 4.95 -27.41 31.75
C ARG A 191 5.67 -27.36 33.10
N ALA A 192 6.58 -26.40 33.28
CA ALA A 192 7.27 -26.21 34.56
C ALA A 192 6.31 -25.78 35.69
N LEU A 193 5.37 -24.86 35.38
CA LEU A 193 4.35 -24.42 36.32
C LEU A 193 3.36 -25.53 36.70
N GLU A 194 2.93 -26.35 35.73
CA GLU A 194 2.10 -27.53 36.00
C GLU A 194 2.81 -28.50 36.95
N GLN A 195 4.09 -28.81 36.68
CA GLN A 195 4.88 -29.67 37.56
C GLN A 195 5.06 -29.10 38.97
N ASP A 196 5.27 -27.79 39.11
CA ASP A 196 5.36 -27.14 40.44
C ASP A 196 4.01 -27.18 41.17
N THR A 197 2.91 -26.96 40.43
CA THR A 197 1.56 -27.02 40.97
C THR A 197 1.22 -28.43 41.46
N GLU A 198 1.53 -29.46 40.69
CA GLU A 198 1.36 -30.86 41.08
C GLU A 198 2.18 -31.20 42.33
N LYS A 199 3.44 -30.75 42.40
CA LYS A 199 4.29 -30.95 43.58
C LYS A 199 3.72 -30.29 44.83
N LYS A 200 3.32 -29.02 44.72
CA LYS A 200 2.70 -28.28 45.82
C LYS A 200 1.39 -28.91 46.27
N GLN A 201 0.57 -29.38 45.33
CA GLN A 201 -0.67 -30.07 45.64
C GLN A 201 -0.40 -31.39 46.38
N ALA A 202 0.59 -32.17 45.94
CA ALA A 202 1.00 -33.40 46.61
C ALA A 202 1.57 -33.12 48.02
N GLU A 203 2.33 -32.04 48.20
CA GLU A 203 2.82 -31.63 49.52
C GLU A 203 1.68 -31.17 50.45
N LEU A 204 0.73 -30.39 49.92
CA LEU A 204 -0.46 -29.96 50.65
C LEU A 204 -1.26 -31.18 51.15
N GLU A 205 -1.50 -32.15 50.27
CA GLU A 205 -2.20 -33.38 50.65
C GLU A 205 -1.41 -34.23 51.63
N LYS A 206 -0.08 -34.29 51.52
CA LYS A 206 0.77 -34.93 52.55
C LYS A 206 0.62 -34.23 53.90
N VAL A 207 0.64 -32.90 53.95
CA VAL A 207 0.48 -32.12 55.19
C VAL A 207 -0.90 -32.34 55.80
N LYS A 208 -1.98 -32.25 55.00
CA LYS A 208 -3.35 -32.52 55.46
C LYS A 208 -3.52 -33.94 56.01
N ASN A 209 -2.82 -34.91 55.42
CA ASN A 209 -2.88 -36.30 55.85
C ASN A 209 -2.02 -36.62 57.08
N ARG A 210 -1.15 -35.71 57.53
CA ARG A 210 -0.40 -35.91 58.77
C ARG A 210 -1.37 -35.99 59.95
N ALA A 211 -1.10 -36.94 60.84
CA ALA A 211 -1.88 -37.15 62.05
C ALA A 211 -1.98 -35.87 62.91
N SER A 212 -0.90 -35.08 62.96
CA SER A 212 -0.89 -33.80 63.67
C SER A 212 -1.89 -32.78 63.12
N TYR A 213 -1.98 -32.63 61.79
CA TYR A 213 -2.93 -31.71 61.15
C TYR A 213 -4.38 -32.12 61.44
N LYS A 214 -4.72 -33.40 61.24
CA LYS A 214 -6.06 -33.92 61.53
C LYS A 214 -6.43 -33.77 63.01
N THR A 215 -5.48 -33.96 63.92
CA THR A 215 -5.69 -33.73 65.36
C THR A 215 -5.98 -32.26 65.66
N VAL A 216 -5.21 -31.32 65.09
CA VAL A 216 -5.44 -29.88 65.26
C VAL A 216 -6.77 -29.45 64.66
N GLU A 217 -7.11 -29.93 63.45
CA GLU A 217 -8.40 -29.64 62.80
C GLU A 217 -9.58 -30.14 63.65
N ASN A 218 -9.51 -31.36 64.15
CA ASN A 218 -10.53 -31.94 65.02
C ASN A 218 -10.63 -31.19 66.35
N MET A 219 -9.50 -30.78 66.93
CA MET A 219 -9.47 -29.98 68.16
C MET A 219 -10.10 -28.60 67.92
N SER A 220 -9.80 -27.93 66.80
CA SER A 220 -10.43 -26.66 66.43
C SER A 220 -11.93 -26.81 66.27
N LYS A 221 -12.40 -27.83 65.53
CA LYS A 221 -13.84 -28.13 65.36
C LYS A 221 -14.52 -28.36 66.71
N ARG A 222 -13.91 -29.13 67.61
CA ARG A 222 -14.42 -29.35 68.97
C ARG A 222 -14.43 -28.07 69.79
N LEU A 223 -13.40 -27.22 69.69
CA LEU A 223 -13.33 -25.95 70.41
C LEU A 223 -14.46 -25.01 69.97
N THR A 224 -14.68 -24.87 68.65
CA THR A 224 -15.80 -24.09 68.11
C THR A 224 -17.14 -24.63 68.58
N GLN A 225 -17.33 -25.95 68.59
CA GLN A 225 -18.56 -26.57 69.10
C GLN A 225 -18.77 -26.30 70.59
N VAL A 226 -17.73 -26.43 71.42
CA VAL A 226 -17.80 -26.15 72.86
C VAL A 226 -18.08 -24.67 73.10
N TYR A 227 -17.43 -23.77 72.36
CA TYR A 227 -17.66 -22.33 72.43
C TYR A 227 -19.12 -22.00 72.09
N ASN A 228 -19.62 -22.48 70.94
CA ASN A 228 -21.00 -22.26 70.52
C ASN A 228 -22.01 -22.84 71.54
N LYS A 229 -21.72 -24.01 72.12
CA LYS A 229 -22.55 -24.62 73.17
C LYS A 229 -22.52 -23.81 74.46
N ALA A 230 -21.36 -23.26 74.86
CA ALA A 230 -21.25 -22.40 76.02
C ALA A 230 -22.03 -21.10 75.85
N VAL A 231 -21.96 -20.49 74.65
CA VAL A 231 -22.78 -19.32 74.28
C VAL A 231 -24.25 -19.68 74.33
N ALA A 232 -24.67 -20.79 73.72
CA ALA A 232 -26.06 -21.24 73.74
C ALA A 232 -26.57 -21.50 75.17
N ASN A 233 -25.78 -22.15 76.03
CA ASN A 233 -26.14 -22.37 77.42
C ASN A 233 -26.25 -21.06 78.19
N LYS A 234 -25.37 -20.07 77.93
CA LYS A 234 -25.46 -18.74 78.53
C LYS A 234 -26.74 -18.03 78.10
N VAL A 235 -27.11 -18.11 76.82
CA VAL A 235 -28.36 -17.55 76.29
C VAL A 235 -29.57 -18.23 76.95
N ALA A 236 -29.58 -19.56 77.04
CA ALA A 236 -30.66 -20.30 77.70
C ALA A 236 -30.83 -19.90 79.17
N PHE A 237 -29.73 -19.78 79.93
CA PHE A 237 -29.78 -19.32 81.32
C PHE A 237 -30.33 -17.90 81.45
N LEU A 238 -29.88 -16.96 80.59
CA LEU A 238 -30.41 -15.60 80.60
C LEU A 238 -31.89 -15.56 80.26
N TYR A 239 -32.33 -16.42 79.33
CA TYR A 239 -33.74 -16.56 78.98
C TYR A 239 -34.57 -17.10 80.15
N GLU A 240 -34.16 -18.20 80.80
CA GLU A 240 -34.87 -18.77 81.96
C GLU A 240 -34.96 -17.77 83.11
N ASN A 241 -33.89 -17.02 83.37
CA ASN A 241 -33.88 -15.98 84.39
C ASN A 241 -34.80 -14.81 84.04
N LEU A 242 -34.82 -14.38 82.76
CA LEU A 242 -35.75 -13.37 82.28
C LEU A 242 -37.20 -13.83 82.42
N GLU A 243 -37.50 -15.07 82.03
CA GLU A 243 -38.85 -15.63 82.15
C GLU A 243 -39.32 -15.67 83.61
N LYS A 244 -38.45 -16.12 84.52
CA LYS A 244 -38.74 -16.18 85.95
C LYS A 244 -38.99 -14.79 86.54
N THR A 245 -38.06 -13.86 86.34
CA THR A 245 -38.17 -12.49 86.86
C THR A 245 -39.37 -11.75 86.28
N PHE A 246 -39.70 -12.01 85.02
CA PHE A 246 -40.90 -11.46 84.39
C PHE A 246 -42.19 -12.01 85.01
N LYS A 247 -42.26 -13.32 85.30
CA LYS A 247 -43.42 -13.91 86.01
C LYS A 247 -43.59 -13.33 87.40
N GLU A 248 -42.51 -13.15 88.14
CA GLU A 248 -42.52 -12.52 89.47
C GLU A 248 -43.01 -11.06 89.37
N LEU A 249 -42.48 -10.27 88.43
CA LEU A 249 -42.93 -8.91 88.17
C LEU A 249 -44.43 -8.85 87.86
N MET A 250 -44.93 -9.74 86.99
CA MET A 250 -46.36 -9.80 86.67
C MET A 250 -47.22 -10.19 87.87
N GLY A 251 -46.71 -11.03 88.77
CA GLY A 251 -47.34 -11.37 90.05
C GLY A 251 -47.47 -10.16 90.98
N GLU A 252 -46.35 -9.48 91.25
CA GLU A 252 -46.31 -8.27 92.09
C GLU A 252 -47.18 -7.15 91.51
N MET A 253 -47.15 -6.97 90.19
CA MET A 253 -48.02 -6.00 89.53
C MET A 253 -49.50 -6.34 89.69
N LYS A 254 -49.87 -7.62 89.70
CA LYS A 254 -51.26 -8.06 89.95
C LYS A 254 -51.69 -7.76 91.38
N GLU A 255 -50.80 -7.93 92.36
CA GLU A 255 -51.07 -7.53 93.74
C GLU A 255 -51.17 -6.01 93.90
N LEU A 256 -50.29 -5.25 93.24
CA LEU A 256 -50.31 -3.79 93.24
C LEU A 256 -51.61 -3.25 92.61
N ALA A 257 -52.14 -3.90 91.57
CA ALA A 257 -53.42 -3.53 90.96
C ALA A 257 -54.59 -3.52 91.95
N ALA A 258 -54.54 -4.36 92.99
CA ALA A 258 -55.57 -4.44 94.03
C ALA A 258 -55.40 -3.37 95.13
N LYS A 259 -54.19 -2.82 95.31
CA LYS A 259 -53.87 -1.86 96.39
C LYS A 259 -53.80 -0.41 95.88
N GLU A 260 -53.19 -0.19 94.71
CA GLU A 260 -52.98 1.13 94.10
C GLU A 260 -53.10 1.08 92.55
N PRO A 261 -54.31 1.30 91.99
CA PRO A 261 -54.56 1.18 90.55
C PRO A 261 -53.80 2.19 89.68
N GLU A 262 -53.60 3.42 90.18
CA GLU A 262 -52.86 4.49 89.49
C GLU A 262 -51.39 4.10 89.30
N THR A 263 -50.72 3.66 90.37
CA THR A 263 -49.33 3.20 90.36
C THR A 263 -49.14 1.95 89.48
N HIS A 264 -50.11 1.03 89.47
CA HIS A 264 -50.12 -0.13 88.58
C HIS A 264 -50.14 0.26 87.09
N ASN A 265 -50.99 1.21 86.69
CA ASN A 265 -51.09 1.64 85.29
C ASN A 265 -49.78 2.26 84.79
N LEU A 266 -49.05 2.99 85.65
CA LEU A 266 -47.73 3.54 85.33
C LEU A 266 -46.70 2.43 85.05
N PHE A 267 -46.58 1.44 85.93
CA PHE A 267 -45.65 0.31 85.73
C PHE A 267 -46.05 -0.54 84.53
N LYS A 268 -47.35 -0.75 84.29
CA LYS A 268 -47.85 -1.45 83.10
C LYS A 268 -47.44 -0.74 81.82
N LYS A 269 -47.57 0.58 81.77
CA LYS A 269 -47.09 1.38 80.62
C LYS A 269 -45.59 1.22 80.44
N ASN A 270 -44.79 1.36 81.50
CA ASN A 270 -43.34 1.25 81.44
C ASN A 270 -42.86 -0.14 80.95
N VAL A 271 -43.47 -1.22 81.45
CA VAL A 271 -43.14 -2.59 81.00
C VAL A 271 -43.53 -2.79 79.54
N THR A 272 -44.69 -2.29 79.12
CA THR A 272 -45.16 -2.39 77.73
C THR A 272 -44.25 -1.60 76.79
N ASP A 273 -43.85 -0.39 77.17
CA ASP A 273 -42.93 0.44 76.40
C ASP A 273 -41.55 -0.20 76.29
N PHE A 274 -41.04 -0.82 77.37
CA PHE A 274 -39.78 -1.58 77.35
C PHE A 274 -39.83 -2.78 76.39
N LEU A 275 -40.91 -3.57 76.42
CA LEU A 275 -41.09 -4.72 75.52
C LEU A 275 -41.22 -4.27 74.06
N MET A 276 -42.03 -3.24 73.79
CA MET A 276 -42.23 -2.69 72.46
C MET A 276 -40.95 -2.08 71.88
N LYS A 277 -40.14 -1.41 72.71
CA LYS A 277 -38.83 -0.89 72.30
C LYS A 277 -37.85 -2.03 71.99
N SER A 278 -37.78 -3.03 72.87
CA SER A 278 -36.89 -4.20 72.69
C SER A 278 -37.23 -5.01 71.44
N LEU A 279 -38.53 -5.17 71.13
CA LEU A 279 -39.00 -5.82 69.90
C LEU A 279 -38.59 -5.06 68.64
N LYS A 280 -38.66 -3.72 68.64
CA LYS A 280 -38.23 -2.90 67.50
C LYS A 280 -36.72 -2.96 67.27
N GLU A 281 -35.93 -3.00 68.34
CA GLU A 281 -34.47 -3.08 68.27
C GLU A 281 -33.99 -4.45 67.74
N ASN A 282 -34.59 -5.56 68.16
CA ASN A 282 -34.26 -6.90 67.63
C ASN A 282 -34.60 -7.07 66.14
N VAL A 283 -35.71 -6.48 65.66
CA VAL A 283 -36.11 -6.54 64.24
C VAL A 283 -35.16 -5.73 63.34
N HIS A 284 -34.52 -4.68 63.86
CA HIS A 284 -33.49 -3.95 63.11
C HIS A 284 -32.18 -4.74 62.98
N THR A 285 -31.78 -5.48 64.00
CA THR A 285 -30.52 -6.25 63.97
C THR A 285 -30.55 -7.48 63.05
N GLU A 286 -31.71 -8.07 62.78
CA GLU A 286 -31.85 -9.18 61.82
C GLU A 286 -31.77 -8.73 60.35
N ASN A 287 -32.09 -7.47 60.05
CA ASN A 287 -32.01 -6.91 58.69
C ASN A 287 -30.60 -6.45 58.27
N GLU A 288 -29.63 -6.41 59.20
CA GLU A 288 -28.24 -5.99 58.94
C GLU A 288 -27.24 -7.16 58.85
N GLN A 289 -27.64 -8.41 59.14
CA GLN A 289 -26.78 -9.60 59.07
C GLN A 289 -27.16 -10.61 57.97
N GLY A 290 -28.07 -10.24 57.06
CA GLY A 290 -28.46 -11.02 55.87
C GLY A 290 -27.70 -10.62 54.60
#